data_AF-A0A2N1QZ66-F1
#
_entry.id   AF-A0A2N1QZ66-F1
#
_cell.length_a   1.000
_cell.length_b   1.000
_cell.length_c   1.000
_cell.angle_alpha   90.00
_cell.angle_beta   90.00
_cell.angle_gamma   90.00
#
_symmetry.space_group_name_H-M   'P 1'
#
loop_
_entity.id
_entity.type
_entity.pdbx_description
1 polymer ?
#
loop_
_entity_poly.entity_id
_entity_poly.type
_entity_poly.pdbx_seq_one_letter_code
_entity_poly.pdbx_strand_id
1 'polypeptide(L)'
;MIAQIRIAVYTLFRMKTGIKKALSASLALLLLSSLVACSSRIGWGVVLWTVKGTSAKAGTIVPIYLKSNITRQYVIGLPDDPKRGAASEKLEIPLWQLEAFSSKSDARKMIAHMAENISLYLIAARDGLPVRETPSNSNTIRRIYRLKENEMVKVLGRVEGEAVYTGSEKLPGDWYSVLTLDGTKGYVFSYAMRIFDESTGEEPQQVAAQSDSKAIADVFSRTWRPAWYSSMLEDDMVDLDYFSLRFGLFSDAINRQIRIELPAISKVFQYSSISQDKDWLIFESTDLRIKREGSASILAAWGPSVGAELPDDMAGWRSGDNFMRFIDVKQDIREAIRAEEARQSASSRDFFSSSVVLGPGRESTGMLAFSSPAAGRLELWPSGMYAWKDTVFLPAGFPPSADDSRPEQKGRVSFGLRLSEGLLKEWQGGFTLYPDSGEMRSDYAYRLDPDKLVLVKILPAEPGLVAGEIDARFGTAILEFPAQ
;
A
#
# COMPACT_ATOMS: atom_id res chain seq x y z
N MET A 1 -75.54 -56.39 -20.12
CA MET A 1 -74.67 -55.24 -19.76
C MET A 1 -73.74 -55.59 -18.58
N ILE A 2 -72.93 -56.67 -18.67
CA ILE A 2 -71.98 -57.07 -17.60
C ILE A 2 -70.59 -57.48 -18.17
N ALA A 3 -70.49 -57.76 -19.48
CA ALA A 3 -69.24 -58.24 -20.08
C ALA A 3 -68.22 -57.13 -20.44
N GLN A 4 -68.65 -55.92 -20.80
CA GLN A 4 -67.73 -54.85 -21.24
C GLN A 4 -67.01 -54.08 -20.10
N ILE A 5 -67.48 -54.19 -18.85
CA ILE A 5 -66.86 -53.48 -17.72
C ILE A 5 -65.65 -54.25 -17.15
N ARG A 6 -65.58 -55.58 -17.33
CA ARG A 6 -64.48 -56.40 -16.76
C ARG A 6 -63.15 -56.30 -17.52
N ILE A 7 -63.17 -56.01 -18.83
CA ILE A 7 -61.95 -55.97 -19.65
C ILE A 7 -61.20 -54.63 -19.47
N ALA A 8 -61.91 -53.51 -19.30
CA ALA A 8 -61.27 -52.20 -19.07
C ALA A 8 -60.55 -52.10 -17.71
N VAL A 9 -61.05 -52.80 -16.68
CA VAL A 9 -60.46 -52.76 -15.33
C VAL A 9 -59.15 -53.56 -15.26
N TYR A 10 -59.02 -54.66 -16.01
CA TYR A 10 -57.80 -55.49 -16.00
C TYR A 10 -56.62 -54.83 -16.73
N THR A 11 -56.87 -54.11 -17.82
CA THR A 11 -55.82 -53.44 -18.61
C THR A 11 -55.27 -52.21 -17.89
N LEU A 12 -56.10 -51.46 -17.17
CA LEU A 12 -55.68 -50.31 -16.36
C LEU A 12 -54.85 -50.71 -15.13
N PHE A 13 -55.09 -51.90 -14.56
CA PHE A 13 -54.32 -52.38 -13.40
C PHE A 13 -52.92 -52.89 -13.78
N ARG A 14 -52.78 -53.46 -14.99
CA ARG A 14 -51.50 -53.97 -15.50
C ARG A 14 -50.55 -52.85 -15.96
N MET A 15 -51.06 -51.74 -16.52
CA MET A 15 -50.24 -50.56 -16.84
C MET A 15 -49.73 -49.83 -15.59
N LYS A 16 -50.55 -49.69 -14.54
CA LYS A 16 -50.14 -49.03 -13.29
C LYS A 16 -49.06 -49.79 -12.52
N THR A 17 -48.96 -51.10 -12.67
CA THR A 17 -47.95 -51.93 -11.99
C THR A 17 -46.63 -51.98 -12.75
N GLY A 18 -46.65 -51.95 -14.10
CA GLY A 18 -45.44 -51.85 -14.92
C GLY A 18 -44.71 -50.49 -14.78
N ILE A 19 -45.47 -49.39 -14.77
CA ILE A 19 -44.92 -48.04 -14.59
C ILE A 19 -44.30 -47.88 -13.20
N LYS A 20 -44.91 -48.42 -12.16
CA LYS A 20 -44.34 -48.38 -10.79
C LYS A 20 -43.04 -49.18 -10.67
N LYS A 21 -42.91 -50.32 -11.37
CA LYS A 21 -41.67 -51.13 -11.39
C LYS A 21 -40.57 -50.49 -12.24
N ALA A 22 -40.91 -49.85 -13.35
CA ALA A 22 -39.96 -49.09 -14.17
C ALA A 22 -39.50 -47.79 -13.49
N LEU A 23 -40.40 -47.09 -12.76
CA LEU A 23 -40.05 -45.93 -11.95
C LEU A 23 -39.18 -46.31 -10.75
N SER A 24 -39.49 -47.42 -10.06
CA SER A 24 -38.68 -47.86 -8.90
C SER A 24 -37.31 -48.41 -9.31
N ALA A 25 -37.19 -49.07 -10.47
CA ALA A 25 -35.90 -49.46 -11.03
C ALA A 25 -35.09 -48.23 -11.50
N SER A 26 -35.73 -47.24 -12.14
CA SER A 26 -35.05 -46.00 -12.55
C SER A 26 -34.66 -45.13 -11.35
N LEU A 27 -35.50 -45.09 -10.31
CA LEU A 27 -35.21 -44.38 -9.05
C LEU A 27 -34.10 -45.08 -8.27
N ALA A 28 -34.05 -46.42 -8.27
CA ALA A 28 -32.93 -47.17 -7.68
C ALA A 28 -31.63 -46.97 -8.46
N LEU A 29 -31.68 -46.83 -9.79
CA LEU A 29 -30.51 -46.53 -10.63
C LEU A 29 -30.03 -45.06 -10.46
N LEU A 30 -30.96 -44.12 -10.23
CA LEU A 30 -30.68 -42.71 -9.88
C LEU A 30 -30.19 -42.54 -8.42
N LEU A 31 -30.62 -43.41 -7.51
CA LEU A 31 -30.08 -43.46 -6.14
C LEU A 31 -28.73 -44.17 -6.07
N LEU A 32 -28.43 -45.11 -6.97
CA LEU A 32 -27.09 -45.71 -7.09
C LEU A 32 -26.09 -44.75 -7.73
N SER A 33 -26.51 -43.87 -8.65
CA SER A 33 -25.63 -42.89 -9.28
C SER A 33 -25.32 -41.67 -8.41
N SER A 34 -26.09 -41.43 -7.34
CA SER A 34 -25.83 -40.35 -6.36
C SER A 34 -24.83 -40.74 -5.26
N LEU A 35 -24.35 -41.99 -5.22
CA LEU A 35 -23.27 -42.42 -4.32
C LEU A 35 -21.87 -42.27 -4.91
N VAL A 36 -21.72 -41.68 -6.11
CA VAL A 36 -20.43 -41.33 -6.73
C VAL A 36 -20.14 -39.84 -6.55
N ALA A 37 -20.36 -39.28 -5.37
CA ALA A 37 -19.71 -38.03 -4.96
C ALA A 37 -18.34 -38.36 -4.36
N CYS A 38 -17.51 -39.06 -5.13
CA CYS A 38 -16.09 -39.23 -4.83
C CYS A 38 -15.43 -37.85 -4.92
N SER A 39 -14.81 -37.38 -3.83
CA SER A 39 -13.86 -36.26 -3.92
C SER A 39 -12.70 -36.71 -4.80
N SER A 40 -12.78 -36.47 -6.11
CA SER A 40 -11.81 -37.00 -7.05
C SER A 40 -10.49 -36.28 -6.84
N ARG A 41 -9.52 -37.00 -6.28
CA ARG A 41 -8.13 -36.59 -6.21
C ARG A 41 -7.65 -36.29 -7.64
N ILE A 42 -7.07 -35.11 -7.85
CA ILE A 42 -6.58 -34.66 -9.16
C ILE A 42 -5.14 -35.11 -9.45
N GLY A 43 -4.40 -35.55 -8.43
CA GLY A 43 -3.03 -36.02 -8.59
C GLY A 43 -2.36 -36.39 -7.26
N TRP A 44 -1.06 -36.56 -7.29
CA TRP A 44 -0.20 -36.78 -6.12
C TRP A 44 0.85 -35.70 -6.03
N GLY A 45 1.33 -35.39 -4.84
CA GLY A 45 2.41 -34.44 -4.65
C GLY A 45 3.51 -35.00 -3.76
N VAL A 46 4.75 -34.58 -4.02
CA VAL A 46 5.87 -34.76 -3.10
C VAL A 46 6.07 -33.45 -2.36
N VAL A 47 6.00 -33.51 -1.03
CA VAL A 47 6.30 -32.37 -0.16
C VAL A 47 7.79 -32.07 -0.25
N LEU A 48 8.17 -30.92 -0.79
CA LEU A 48 9.57 -30.51 -0.92
C LEU A 48 10.08 -29.86 0.37
N TRP A 49 9.20 -29.13 1.05
CA TRP A 49 9.47 -28.43 2.29
C TRP A 49 8.52 -28.91 3.39
N THR A 50 9.07 -29.30 4.54
CA THR A 50 8.28 -29.69 5.69
C THR A 50 7.29 -28.59 6.10
N VAL A 51 6.03 -28.98 6.27
CA VAL A 51 4.99 -28.13 6.83
C VAL A 51 4.99 -28.27 8.35
N LYS A 52 5.47 -27.24 9.05
CA LYS A 52 5.56 -27.22 10.51
C LYS A 52 4.20 -27.51 11.17
N GLY A 53 4.22 -28.30 12.23
CA GLY A 53 3.02 -28.67 12.99
C GLY A 53 2.14 -29.75 12.35
N THR A 54 2.57 -30.38 11.25
CA THR A 54 1.80 -31.41 10.55
C THR A 54 2.64 -32.67 10.27
N SER A 55 1.98 -33.76 9.85
CA SER A 55 2.68 -34.97 9.38
C SER A 55 3.26 -34.85 7.96
N ALA A 56 3.03 -33.73 7.25
CA ALA A 56 3.59 -33.48 5.93
C ALA A 56 5.07 -33.04 6.02
N LYS A 57 5.94 -34.02 6.25
CA LYS A 57 7.40 -33.85 6.22
C LYS A 57 7.94 -33.86 4.79
N ALA A 58 9.11 -33.26 4.56
CA ALA A 58 9.80 -33.32 3.29
C ALA A 58 9.96 -34.79 2.82
N GLY A 59 9.60 -35.04 1.57
CA GLY A 59 9.52 -36.37 0.97
C GLY A 59 8.21 -37.12 1.18
N THR A 60 7.25 -36.57 1.92
CA THR A 60 5.95 -37.22 2.08
C THR A 60 5.17 -37.17 0.75
N ILE A 61 4.60 -38.31 0.35
CA ILE A 61 3.68 -38.37 -0.79
C ILE A 61 2.24 -38.11 -0.30
N VAL A 62 1.62 -37.06 -0.81
CA VAL A 62 0.27 -36.63 -0.42
C VAL A 62 -0.69 -36.64 -1.62
N PRO A 63 -1.98 -36.98 -1.44
CA PRO A 63 -2.98 -36.78 -2.47
C PRO A 63 -3.27 -35.29 -2.66
N ILE A 64 -3.42 -34.84 -3.91
CA ILE A 64 -3.83 -33.47 -4.26
C ILE A 64 -5.31 -33.49 -4.65
N TYR A 65 -6.13 -32.67 -4.01
CA TYR A 65 -7.56 -32.55 -4.30
C TYR A 65 -7.91 -31.33 -5.14
N LEU A 66 -7.19 -30.23 -4.95
CA LEU A 66 -7.44 -28.99 -5.67
C LEU A 66 -6.12 -28.25 -5.91
N LYS A 67 -6.03 -27.62 -7.08
CA LYS A 67 -5.02 -26.60 -7.38
C LYS A 67 -5.75 -25.28 -7.60
N SER A 68 -5.49 -24.30 -6.76
CA SER A 68 -5.98 -22.94 -6.95
C SER A 68 -4.92 -22.11 -7.67
N ASN A 69 -5.19 -21.73 -8.92
CA ASN A 69 -4.31 -20.81 -9.65
C ASN A 69 -4.50 -19.35 -9.19
N ILE A 70 -5.63 -19.03 -8.54
CA ILE A 70 -5.93 -17.69 -8.02
C ILE A 70 -5.15 -17.45 -6.72
N THR A 71 -5.29 -18.33 -5.73
CA THR A 71 -4.60 -18.21 -4.43
C THR A 71 -3.19 -18.80 -4.44
N ARG A 72 -2.75 -19.39 -5.57
CA ARG A 72 -1.45 -20.07 -5.72
C ARG A 72 -1.18 -21.10 -4.62
N GLN A 73 -2.14 -22.00 -4.41
CA GLN A 73 -2.09 -23.04 -3.38
C GLN A 73 -2.60 -24.39 -3.90
N TYR A 74 -2.15 -25.46 -3.26
CA TYR A 74 -2.72 -26.80 -3.33
C TYR A 74 -3.53 -27.12 -2.08
N VAL A 75 -4.63 -27.85 -2.24
CA VAL A 75 -5.31 -28.55 -1.14
C VAL A 75 -4.87 -30.01 -1.17
N ILE A 76 -4.16 -30.44 -0.12
CA ILE A 76 -3.62 -31.79 0.02
C ILE A 76 -4.28 -32.54 1.18
N GLY A 77 -4.22 -33.87 1.16
CA GLY A 77 -4.58 -34.70 2.32
C GLY A 77 -3.36 -35.11 3.12
N LEU A 78 -3.43 -35.02 4.45
CA LEU A 78 -2.35 -35.49 5.32
C LEU A 78 -2.36 -37.03 5.47
N PRO A 79 -1.18 -37.69 5.52
CA PRO A 79 -1.09 -39.08 5.94
C PRO A 79 -1.24 -39.17 7.46
N ASP A 80 -2.41 -39.60 7.92
CA ASP A 80 -2.65 -40.68 8.90
C ASP A 80 -3.93 -40.49 9.73
N ASP A 81 -4.97 -41.27 9.39
CA ASP A 81 -5.57 -42.21 10.34
C ASP A 81 -6.07 -43.44 9.55
N PRO A 82 -5.37 -44.59 9.63
CA PRO A 82 -5.77 -45.82 8.94
C PRO A 82 -7.12 -46.38 9.40
N LYS A 83 -7.74 -45.84 10.45
CA LYS A 83 -9.08 -46.23 10.94
C LYS A 83 -10.21 -45.33 10.41
N ARG A 84 -9.93 -44.24 9.70
CA ARG A 84 -10.96 -43.38 9.09
C ARG A 84 -10.89 -43.44 7.58
N GLY A 85 -11.78 -44.26 7.00
CA GLY A 85 -12.10 -44.16 5.58
C GLY A 85 -12.48 -42.72 5.20
N ALA A 86 -11.81 -42.19 4.18
CA ALA A 86 -12.24 -41.07 3.34
C ALA A 86 -12.30 -39.63 3.93
N ALA A 87 -11.73 -39.33 5.10
CA ALA A 87 -11.58 -37.94 5.55
C ALA A 87 -10.21 -37.66 6.19
N SER A 88 -9.13 -37.76 5.39
CA SER A 88 -7.86 -37.15 5.77
C SER A 88 -8.05 -35.64 5.90
N GLU A 89 -7.56 -35.05 7.00
CA GLU A 89 -7.51 -33.60 7.18
C GLU A 89 -6.94 -32.93 5.92
N LYS A 90 -7.66 -31.93 5.41
CA LYS A 90 -7.27 -31.19 4.22
C LYS A 90 -6.45 -29.99 4.65
N LEU A 91 -5.29 -29.83 4.05
CA LEU A 91 -4.35 -28.76 4.34
C LEU A 91 -4.09 -27.95 3.06
N GLU A 92 -4.13 -26.62 3.19
CA GLU A 92 -3.72 -25.69 2.13
C GLU A 92 -2.24 -25.38 2.24
N ILE A 93 -1.50 -25.58 1.14
CA ILE A 93 -0.07 -25.28 1.07
C ILE A 93 0.28 -24.51 -0.20
N PRO A 94 1.29 -23.62 -0.20
CA PRO A 94 1.75 -22.92 -1.40
C PRO A 94 2.18 -23.87 -2.52
N LEU A 95 1.98 -23.47 -3.80
CA LEU A 95 2.36 -24.31 -4.95
C LEU A 95 3.84 -24.73 -4.94
N TRP A 96 4.74 -23.87 -4.45
CA TRP A 96 6.18 -24.12 -4.47
C TRP A 96 6.64 -25.15 -3.42
N GLN A 97 5.85 -25.40 -2.37
CA GLN A 97 6.17 -26.38 -1.33
C GLN A 97 5.94 -27.83 -1.80
N LEU A 98 5.30 -28.01 -2.94
CA LEU A 98 4.86 -29.31 -3.45
C LEU A 98 5.25 -29.48 -4.92
N GLU A 99 5.80 -30.63 -5.26
CA GLU A 99 5.94 -31.04 -6.67
C GLU A 99 4.83 -32.00 -7.05
N ALA A 100 4.00 -31.63 -8.04
CA ALA A 100 2.80 -32.37 -8.41
C ALA A 100 3.06 -33.36 -9.55
N PHE A 101 2.47 -34.55 -9.42
CA PHE A 101 2.55 -35.68 -10.34
C PHE A 101 1.15 -36.23 -10.64
N SER A 102 0.94 -36.72 -11.86
CA SER A 102 -0.31 -37.39 -12.24
C SER A 102 -0.47 -38.75 -11.56
N SER A 103 0.63 -39.44 -11.26
CA SER A 103 0.65 -40.78 -10.68
C SER A 103 1.49 -40.87 -9.40
N LYS A 104 1.09 -41.77 -8.48
CA LYS A 104 1.87 -42.06 -7.26
C LYS A 104 3.24 -42.66 -7.60
N SER A 105 3.34 -43.35 -8.73
CA SER A 105 4.57 -43.98 -9.21
C SER A 105 5.62 -42.94 -9.54
N ASP A 106 5.23 -41.87 -10.23
CA ASP A 106 6.17 -40.80 -10.61
C ASP A 106 6.61 -39.98 -9.39
N ALA A 107 5.71 -39.75 -8.43
CA ALA A 107 6.07 -39.16 -7.13
C ALA A 107 7.14 -40.00 -6.40
N ARG A 108 7.04 -41.34 -6.44
CA ARG A 108 8.07 -42.23 -5.87
C ARG A 108 9.40 -42.16 -6.62
N LYS A 109 9.38 -42.02 -7.95
CA LYS A 109 10.60 -41.82 -8.73
C LYS A 109 11.30 -40.51 -8.36
N MET A 110 10.55 -39.44 -8.12
CA MET A 110 11.10 -38.16 -7.68
C MET A 110 11.80 -38.28 -6.31
N ILE A 111 11.16 -38.95 -5.36
CA ILE A 111 11.77 -39.25 -4.05
C ILE A 111 13.06 -40.03 -4.22
N ALA A 112 13.06 -41.06 -5.07
CA ALA A 112 14.25 -41.85 -5.36
C ALA A 112 15.36 -41.02 -6.04
N HIS A 113 15.00 -40.02 -6.85
CA HIS A 113 15.94 -39.10 -7.49
C HIS A 113 16.57 -38.12 -6.50
N MET A 114 15.79 -37.58 -5.56
CA MET A 114 16.31 -36.74 -4.48
C MET A 114 17.19 -37.54 -3.51
N ALA A 115 16.93 -38.86 -3.38
CA ALA A 115 17.70 -39.80 -2.57
C ALA A 115 17.94 -39.26 -1.15
N GLU A 116 19.20 -39.23 -0.71
CA GLU A 116 19.63 -38.75 0.60
C GLU A 116 19.36 -37.25 0.83
N ASN A 117 19.13 -36.46 -0.24
CA ASN A 117 18.89 -35.02 -0.11
C ASN A 117 17.49 -34.67 0.43
N ILE A 118 16.61 -35.66 0.57
CA ILE A 118 15.20 -35.42 0.87
C ILE A 118 14.95 -34.81 2.24
N SER A 119 15.84 -35.04 3.21
CA SER A 119 15.84 -34.41 4.52
C SER A 119 16.87 -33.29 4.65
N LEU A 120 17.68 -33.04 3.60
CA LEU A 120 18.76 -32.06 3.65
C LEU A 120 18.30 -30.65 3.31
N TYR A 121 18.91 -29.71 4.04
CA TYR A 121 18.79 -28.28 3.89
C TYR A 121 20.19 -27.66 3.95
N LEU A 122 20.35 -26.50 3.33
CA LEU A 122 21.55 -25.68 3.48
C LEU A 122 21.18 -24.37 4.16
N ILE A 123 22.05 -23.90 5.06
CA ILE A 123 21.85 -22.67 5.82
C ILE A 123 23.00 -21.74 5.51
N ALA A 124 22.68 -20.53 5.06
CA ALA A 124 23.68 -19.51 4.77
C ALA A 124 24.47 -19.16 6.05
N ALA A 125 25.79 -19.30 5.99
CA ALA A 125 26.65 -18.97 7.13
C ALA A 125 26.99 -17.48 7.23
N ARG A 126 26.64 -16.68 6.21
CA ARG A 126 26.84 -15.22 6.16
C ARG A 126 25.84 -14.56 5.23
N ASP A 127 25.66 -13.26 5.39
CA ASP A 127 24.79 -12.49 4.51
C ASP A 127 25.33 -12.40 3.07
N GLY A 128 24.40 -12.32 2.12
CA GLY A 128 24.66 -11.97 0.74
C GLY A 128 25.11 -13.11 -0.15
N LEU A 129 24.94 -14.35 0.28
CA LEU A 129 25.32 -15.51 -0.53
C LEU A 129 24.40 -15.62 -1.77
N PRO A 130 24.97 -15.69 -2.98
CA PRO A 130 24.18 -15.69 -4.21
C PRO A 130 23.60 -17.08 -4.53
N VAL A 131 22.33 -17.12 -4.89
CA VAL A 131 21.73 -18.20 -5.68
C VAL A 131 21.80 -17.80 -7.15
N ARG A 132 22.33 -18.70 -7.97
CA ARG A 132 22.62 -18.45 -9.38
C ARG A 132 21.70 -19.25 -10.30
N GLU A 133 21.56 -18.75 -11.51
CA GLU A 133 20.81 -19.42 -12.58
C GLU A 133 21.49 -20.72 -13.06
N THR A 134 22.82 -20.79 -13.01
CA THR A 134 23.61 -21.98 -13.35
C THR A 134 24.67 -22.27 -12.28
N PRO A 135 25.18 -23.52 -12.17
CA PRO A 135 26.20 -23.90 -11.19
C PRO A 135 27.61 -23.44 -11.62
N SER A 136 27.79 -22.14 -11.79
CA SER A 136 29.04 -21.50 -12.22
C SER A 136 29.29 -20.22 -11.40
N ASN A 137 30.57 -19.88 -11.19
CA ASN A 137 30.97 -18.68 -10.46
C ASN A 137 31.44 -17.54 -11.38
N SER A 138 31.27 -17.68 -12.70
CA SER A 138 31.59 -16.63 -13.66
C SER A 138 30.78 -15.36 -13.40
N ASN A 139 31.41 -14.20 -13.55
CA ASN A 139 30.79 -12.87 -13.40
C ASN A 139 29.68 -12.60 -14.42
N THR A 140 29.55 -13.42 -15.47
CA THR A 140 28.50 -13.33 -16.48
C THR A 140 27.21 -14.05 -16.09
N ILE A 141 27.22 -14.87 -15.04
CA ILE A 141 26.05 -15.62 -14.61
C ILE A 141 25.13 -14.75 -13.76
N ARG A 142 23.84 -14.76 -14.13
CA ARG A 142 22.82 -14.02 -13.42
C ARG A 142 22.63 -14.57 -12.01
N ARG A 143 22.74 -13.68 -11.02
CA ARG A 143 22.25 -13.92 -9.67
C ARG A 143 20.73 -13.74 -9.65
N ILE A 144 20.02 -14.78 -9.24
CA ILE A 144 18.55 -14.80 -9.22
C ILE A 144 17.98 -14.64 -7.82
N TYR A 145 18.78 -14.90 -6.78
CA TYR A 145 18.40 -14.63 -5.38
C TYR A 145 19.65 -14.34 -4.54
N ARG A 146 19.47 -13.63 -3.41
CA ARG A 146 20.53 -13.31 -2.45
C ARG A 146 20.08 -13.76 -1.05
N LEU A 147 20.75 -14.77 -0.51
CA LEU A 147 20.47 -15.34 0.80
C LEU A 147 20.93 -14.40 1.92
N LYS A 148 20.10 -14.27 2.95
CA LYS A 148 20.45 -13.64 4.23
C LYS A 148 21.23 -14.61 5.11
N GLU A 149 21.97 -14.10 6.09
CA GLU A 149 22.61 -14.95 7.09
C GLU A 149 21.57 -15.79 7.83
N ASN A 150 21.87 -17.07 8.08
CA ASN A 150 20.98 -18.07 8.66
C ASN A 150 19.71 -18.38 7.84
N GLU A 151 19.61 -17.87 6.61
CA GLU A 151 18.54 -18.26 5.71
C GLU A 151 18.72 -19.72 5.26
N MET A 152 17.64 -20.49 5.36
CA MET A 152 17.60 -21.90 5.01
C MET A 152 17.06 -22.08 3.60
N VAL A 153 17.66 -22.98 2.83
CA VAL A 153 17.18 -23.43 1.53
C VAL A 153 17.07 -24.94 1.50
N LYS A 154 16.09 -25.46 0.77
CA LYS A 154 15.92 -26.89 0.57
C LYS A 154 16.87 -27.40 -0.48
N VAL A 155 17.58 -28.49 -0.19
CA VAL A 155 18.39 -29.19 -1.20
C VAL A 155 17.49 -30.04 -2.09
N LEU A 156 17.57 -29.82 -3.40
CA LEU A 156 16.90 -30.64 -4.41
C LEU A 156 17.83 -31.73 -4.96
N GLY A 157 19.13 -31.43 -5.07
CA GLY A 157 20.16 -32.39 -5.45
C GLY A 157 21.55 -31.77 -5.58
N ARG A 158 22.59 -32.60 -5.48
CA ARG A 158 23.97 -32.22 -5.82
C ARG A 158 24.15 -32.25 -7.33
N VAL A 159 24.84 -31.26 -7.88
CA VAL A 159 25.10 -31.13 -9.32
C VAL A 159 26.57 -30.91 -9.61
N GLU A 160 27.01 -31.28 -10.80
CA GLU A 160 28.32 -30.91 -11.31
C GLU A 160 28.31 -29.42 -11.70
N GLY A 161 29.41 -28.72 -11.44
CA GLY A 161 29.52 -27.29 -11.69
C GLY A 161 30.97 -26.83 -11.76
N GLU A 162 31.14 -25.55 -12.08
CA GLU A 162 32.46 -24.93 -12.23
C GLU A 162 33.22 -24.95 -10.90
N ALA A 163 34.53 -25.23 -10.95
CA ALA A 163 35.39 -25.10 -9.78
C ALA A 163 35.45 -23.62 -9.33
N VAL A 164 35.22 -23.39 -8.04
CA VAL A 164 35.26 -22.04 -7.46
C VAL A 164 36.63 -21.78 -6.87
N TYR A 165 37.19 -20.59 -7.12
CA TYR A 165 38.52 -20.21 -6.65
C TYR A 165 38.46 -18.93 -5.81
N THR A 166 39.40 -18.79 -4.86
CA THR A 166 39.74 -17.52 -4.22
C THR A 166 41.22 -17.23 -4.48
N GLY A 167 41.51 -16.19 -5.25
CA GLY A 167 42.85 -16.02 -5.83
C GLY A 167 43.24 -17.23 -6.68
N SER A 168 44.34 -17.91 -6.32
CA SER A 168 44.82 -19.12 -6.97
C SER A 168 44.36 -20.43 -6.31
N GLU A 169 43.64 -20.37 -5.19
CA GLU A 169 43.26 -21.55 -4.41
C GLU A 169 41.84 -22.02 -4.75
N LYS A 170 41.68 -23.32 -5.02
CA LYS A 170 40.36 -23.94 -5.23
C LYS A 170 39.63 -24.04 -3.90
N LEU A 171 38.44 -23.44 -3.81
CA LEU A 171 37.60 -23.54 -2.63
C LEU A 171 37.00 -24.95 -2.49
N PRO A 172 36.98 -25.52 -1.27
CA PRO A 172 36.29 -26.77 -1.02
C PRO A 172 34.77 -26.55 -1.08
N GLY A 173 34.03 -27.52 -1.61
CA GLY A 173 32.58 -27.45 -1.67
C GLY A 173 32.01 -28.04 -2.95
N ASP A 174 30.69 -28.11 -2.98
CA ASP A 174 29.90 -28.71 -4.04
C ASP A 174 28.79 -27.77 -4.48
N TRP A 175 28.33 -27.95 -5.71
CA TRP A 175 27.16 -27.26 -6.21
C TRP A 175 25.90 -28.04 -5.86
N TYR A 176 24.90 -27.30 -5.38
CA TYR A 176 23.58 -27.85 -5.08
C TYR A 176 22.51 -27.08 -5.83
N SER A 177 21.58 -27.81 -6.42
CA SER A 177 20.29 -27.28 -6.83
C SER A 177 19.42 -27.12 -5.58
N VAL A 178 18.88 -25.92 -5.38
CA VAL A 178 18.17 -25.54 -4.16
C VAL A 178 16.83 -24.87 -4.47
N LEU A 179 15.95 -24.91 -3.49
CA LEU A 179 14.66 -24.23 -3.45
C LEU A 179 14.59 -23.34 -2.21
N THR A 180 14.43 -22.04 -2.40
CA THR A 180 14.27 -21.04 -1.32
C THR A 180 12.83 -21.04 -0.77
N LEU A 181 12.61 -20.35 0.35
CA LEU A 181 11.30 -20.25 1.02
C LEU A 181 10.27 -19.43 0.21
N ASP A 182 10.69 -18.63 -0.76
CA ASP A 182 9.79 -17.89 -1.67
C ASP A 182 9.44 -18.70 -2.94
N GLY A 183 10.02 -19.89 -3.10
CA GLY A 183 9.81 -20.77 -4.26
C GLY A 183 10.83 -20.60 -5.38
N THR A 184 11.83 -19.72 -5.24
CA THR A 184 12.91 -19.57 -6.23
C THR A 184 13.77 -20.84 -6.28
N LYS A 185 13.98 -21.38 -7.50
CA LYS A 185 14.88 -22.50 -7.76
C LYS A 185 16.18 -21.99 -8.38
N GLY A 186 17.32 -22.50 -7.92
CA GLY A 186 18.62 -22.12 -8.47
C GLY A 186 19.76 -22.94 -7.89
N TYR A 187 20.98 -22.43 -8.04
CA TYR A 187 22.21 -23.14 -7.66
C TYR A 187 23.04 -22.35 -6.64
N VAL A 188 23.52 -23.04 -5.61
CA VAL A 188 24.42 -22.48 -4.60
C VAL A 188 25.65 -23.37 -4.41
N PHE A 189 26.78 -22.74 -4.08
CA PHE A 189 28.03 -23.42 -3.75
C PHE A 189 28.16 -23.57 -2.24
N SER A 190 28.42 -24.78 -1.75
CA SER A 190 28.28 -25.12 -0.32
C SER A 190 29.38 -24.57 0.60
N TYR A 191 30.46 -24.00 0.08
CA TYR A 191 31.59 -23.53 0.90
C TYR A 191 31.21 -22.64 2.08
N ALA A 192 30.26 -21.73 1.89
CA ALA A 192 29.79 -20.81 2.93
C ALA A 192 28.39 -21.20 3.47
N MET A 193 28.04 -22.48 3.36
CA MET A 193 26.75 -23.01 3.80
C MET A 193 26.97 -24.08 4.89
N ARG A 194 26.05 -24.17 5.84
CA ARG A 194 25.97 -25.27 6.81
C ARG A 194 24.92 -26.28 6.34
N ILE A 195 25.24 -27.57 6.37
CA ILE A 195 24.28 -28.62 6.05
C ILE A 195 23.44 -28.91 7.30
N PHE A 196 22.13 -29.00 7.12
CA PHE A 196 21.19 -29.45 8.14
C PHE A 196 20.41 -30.65 7.61
N ASP A 197 20.35 -31.72 8.40
CA ASP A 197 19.55 -32.92 8.11
C ASP A 197 18.38 -33.00 9.08
N GLU A 198 17.16 -32.77 8.57
CA GLU A 198 15.94 -32.79 9.37
C GLU A 198 15.70 -34.16 10.04
N SER A 199 16.21 -35.26 9.48
CA SER A 199 16.04 -36.60 10.06
C SER A 199 16.77 -36.79 11.39
N THR A 200 17.78 -35.96 11.68
CA THR A 200 18.59 -36.04 12.90
C THR A 200 17.98 -35.30 14.09
N GLY A 201 16.92 -34.52 13.88
CA GLY A 201 16.12 -33.91 14.95
C GLY A 201 16.69 -32.64 15.60
N GLU A 202 17.92 -32.24 15.29
CA GLU A 202 18.47 -30.94 15.72
C GLU A 202 18.01 -29.84 14.78
N GLU A 203 16.79 -29.32 14.95
CA GLU A 203 16.38 -28.11 14.21
C GLU A 203 17.35 -26.96 14.55
N PRO A 204 18.15 -26.47 13.58
CA PRO A 204 18.93 -25.28 13.81
C PRO A 204 17.93 -24.17 14.06
N GLN A 205 18.12 -23.44 15.16
CA GLN A 205 17.40 -22.19 15.37
C GLN A 205 17.63 -21.34 14.12
N GLN A 206 16.62 -21.28 13.24
CA GLN A 206 16.45 -20.11 12.41
C GLN A 206 16.39 -19.00 13.44
N VAL A 207 17.46 -18.23 13.53
CA VAL A 207 17.38 -16.90 14.10
C VAL A 207 16.45 -16.19 13.13
N ALA A 208 15.14 -16.32 13.34
CA ALA A 208 14.24 -15.25 13.00
C ALA A 208 14.95 -14.05 13.60
N ALA A 209 15.40 -13.12 12.75
CA ALA A 209 15.88 -11.83 13.21
C ALA A 209 14.88 -11.43 14.27
N GLN A 210 15.33 -11.44 15.53
CA GLN A 210 14.45 -11.39 16.67
C GLN A 210 14.00 -9.94 16.67
N SER A 211 12.97 -9.66 15.88
CA SER A 211 12.48 -8.32 15.67
C SER A 211 12.11 -7.84 17.05
N ASP A 212 12.69 -6.73 17.46
CA ASP A 212 12.43 -6.16 18.78
C ASP A 212 10.91 -5.98 18.89
N SER A 213 10.29 -6.85 19.68
CA SER A 213 8.83 -6.88 19.81
C SER A 213 8.31 -5.56 20.34
N LYS A 214 9.15 -4.83 21.10
CA LYS A 214 8.88 -3.48 21.57
C LYS A 214 8.95 -2.46 20.42
N ALA A 215 9.94 -2.55 19.54
CA ALA A 215 10.05 -1.67 18.38
C ALA A 215 8.85 -1.83 17.43
N ILE A 216 8.43 -3.08 17.19
CA ILE A 216 7.21 -3.37 16.42
C ILE A 216 5.99 -2.81 17.16
N ALA A 217 5.78 -3.20 18.42
CA ALA A 217 4.61 -2.77 19.18
C ALA A 217 4.47 -1.24 19.23
N ASP A 218 5.58 -0.52 19.38
CA ASP A 218 5.57 0.94 19.41
C ASP A 218 5.10 1.55 18.08
N VAL A 219 5.52 1.01 16.92
CA VAL A 219 5.05 1.48 15.61
C VAL A 219 3.52 1.33 15.49
N PHE A 220 2.96 0.25 16.03
CA PHE A 220 1.51 -0.01 15.99
C PHE A 220 0.71 0.64 17.14
N SER A 221 1.39 1.16 18.17
CA SER A 221 0.75 1.67 19.38
C SER A 221 0.01 3.01 19.21
N ARG A 222 0.34 3.76 18.16
CA ARG A 222 -0.09 5.15 17.99
C ARG A 222 -0.18 5.56 16.53
N THR A 223 -0.84 6.68 16.28
CA THR A 223 -0.84 7.32 14.96
C THR A 223 0.36 8.24 14.84
N TRP A 224 1.13 8.09 13.78
CA TRP A 224 2.30 8.93 13.53
C TRP A 224 1.95 10.06 12.57
N ARG A 225 2.33 11.29 12.91
CA ARG A 225 2.01 12.49 12.12
C ARG A 225 3.24 13.00 11.38
N PRO A 226 3.09 13.71 10.26
CA PRO A 226 4.24 14.29 9.57
C PRO A 226 5.06 15.18 10.50
N ALA A 227 6.40 15.14 10.37
CA ALA A 227 7.29 15.90 11.24
C ALA A 227 7.03 17.41 11.23
N TRP A 228 6.64 18.01 10.09
CA TRP A 228 6.33 19.45 9.99
C TRP A 228 5.18 19.92 10.89
N TYR A 229 4.40 19.00 11.49
CA TYR A 229 3.38 19.37 12.47
C TYR A 229 4.00 20.03 13.69
N SER A 230 5.19 19.61 14.14
CA SER A 230 5.84 20.24 15.28
C SER A 230 6.16 21.69 14.99
N SER A 231 6.77 21.99 13.84
CA SER A 231 7.09 23.36 13.44
C SER A 231 5.85 24.24 13.36
N MET A 232 4.79 23.77 12.69
CA MET A 232 3.52 24.51 12.61
C MET A 232 2.87 24.78 13.97
N LEU A 233 3.02 23.86 14.93
CA LEU A 233 2.46 24.00 16.27
C LEU A 233 3.35 24.87 17.18
N GLU A 234 4.66 24.77 17.05
CA GLU A 234 5.64 25.58 17.81
C GLU A 234 5.58 27.06 17.39
N ASP A 235 5.40 27.31 16.09
CA ASP A 235 5.35 28.67 15.52
C ASP A 235 3.93 29.27 15.51
N ASP A 236 2.89 28.51 15.87
CA ASP A 236 1.46 28.87 15.74
C ASP A 236 1.07 29.24 14.28
N MET A 237 1.68 28.51 13.34
CA MET A 237 1.63 28.74 11.89
C MET A 237 0.90 27.58 11.17
N VAL A 238 -0.20 27.10 11.73
CA VAL A 238 -0.98 26.01 11.13
C VAL A 238 -1.50 26.42 9.74
N ASP A 239 -1.18 25.60 8.72
CA ASP A 239 -1.76 25.66 7.37
C ASP A 239 -2.64 24.42 7.15
N LEU A 240 -3.96 24.62 7.01
CA LEU A 240 -4.96 23.54 6.92
C LEU A 240 -4.83 22.66 5.67
N ASP A 241 -4.13 23.12 4.62
CA ASP A 241 -3.87 22.29 3.43
C ASP A 241 -2.80 21.22 3.69
N TYR A 242 -1.92 21.47 4.67
CA TYR A 242 -0.82 20.60 5.05
C TYR A 242 -0.96 20.05 6.48
N PHE A 243 -1.96 20.53 7.24
CA PHE A 243 -2.24 20.17 8.62
C PHE A 243 -3.69 19.66 8.78
N SER A 244 -3.84 18.35 8.71
CA SER A 244 -5.14 17.66 8.79
C SER A 244 -5.05 16.34 9.57
N LEU A 245 -6.13 15.92 10.23
CA LEU A 245 -6.20 14.60 10.87
C LEU A 245 -6.06 13.44 9.89
N ARG A 246 -6.28 13.68 8.58
CA ARG A 246 -6.13 12.64 7.55
C ARG A 246 -4.68 12.32 7.24
N PHE A 247 -3.75 13.24 7.51
CA PHE A 247 -2.34 13.04 7.15
C PHE A 247 -1.57 12.32 8.26
N GLY A 248 -0.71 11.39 7.85
CA GLY A 248 0.09 10.60 8.75
C GLY A 248 0.35 9.18 8.24
N LEU A 249 0.99 8.41 9.10
CA LEU A 249 1.18 6.98 8.94
C LEU A 249 0.23 6.27 9.92
N PHE A 250 -0.64 5.45 9.34
CA PHE A 250 -1.68 4.71 10.03
C PHE A 250 -1.39 3.22 9.91
N SER A 251 -1.24 2.57 11.05
CA SER A 251 -0.93 1.15 11.12
C SER A 251 -2.15 0.35 11.56
N ASP A 252 -2.42 -0.74 10.85
CA ASP A 252 -3.46 -1.71 11.17
C ASP A 252 -2.81 -3.11 11.24
N ALA A 253 -2.49 -3.54 12.46
CA ALA A 253 -1.88 -4.84 12.70
C ALA A 253 -2.82 -6.01 12.38
N ILE A 254 -4.14 -5.82 12.56
CA ILE A 254 -5.16 -6.86 12.37
C ILE A 254 -5.25 -7.20 10.89
N ASN A 255 -5.34 -6.18 10.04
CA ASN A 255 -5.44 -6.33 8.59
C ASN A 255 -4.08 -6.39 7.89
N ARG A 256 -2.97 -6.40 8.64
CA ARG A 256 -1.59 -6.36 8.15
C ARG A 256 -1.37 -5.26 7.11
N GLN A 257 -1.80 -4.06 7.46
CA GLN A 257 -1.79 -2.91 6.57
C GLN A 257 -1.09 -1.72 7.22
N ILE A 258 -0.31 -0.98 6.44
CA ILE A 258 0.12 0.38 6.77
C ILE A 258 -0.33 1.31 5.67
N ARG A 259 -0.88 2.46 6.05
CA ARG A 259 -1.31 3.50 5.13
C ARG A 259 -0.56 4.78 5.41
N ILE A 260 0.00 5.38 4.37
CA ILE A 260 0.62 6.71 4.42
C ILE A 260 -0.28 7.65 3.63
N GLU A 261 -0.80 8.66 4.30
CA GLU A 261 -1.63 9.71 3.72
C GLU A 261 -0.94 11.06 3.89
N LEU A 262 -0.77 11.79 2.79
CA LEU A 262 -0.10 13.09 2.68
C LEU A 262 -0.88 13.94 1.65
N PRO A 263 -0.63 15.26 1.54
CA PRO A 263 -1.40 16.13 0.64
C PRO A 263 -1.58 15.63 -0.79
N ALA A 264 -0.54 15.01 -1.38
CA ALA A 264 -0.59 14.46 -2.74
C ALA A 264 -0.12 13.00 -2.85
N ILE A 265 -0.02 12.28 -1.71
CA ILE A 265 0.28 10.83 -1.70
C ILE A 265 -0.73 10.11 -0.82
N SER A 266 -1.36 9.09 -1.38
CA SER A 266 -2.04 8.02 -0.64
C SER A 266 -1.39 6.69 -1.03
N LYS A 267 -0.78 6.01 -0.05
CA LYS A 267 -0.14 4.71 -0.24
C LYS A 267 -0.66 3.72 0.78
N VAL A 268 -0.93 2.51 0.30
CA VAL A 268 -1.40 1.40 1.12
C VAL A 268 -0.44 0.23 0.93
N PHE A 269 0.14 -0.25 2.03
CA PHE A 269 1.10 -1.35 2.08
C PHE A 269 0.46 -2.53 2.79
N GLN A 270 0.21 -3.63 2.07
CA GLN A 270 -0.26 -4.88 2.64
C GLN A 270 0.93 -5.83 2.80
N TYR A 271 1.30 -6.12 4.04
CA TYR A 271 2.51 -6.88 4.34
C TYR A 271 2.20 -8.31 4.77
N SER A 272 3.10 -9.23 4.42
CA SER A 272 2.97 -10.64 4.78
C SER A 272 3.54 -10.92 6.18
N SER A 273 4.65 -10.27 6.52
CA SER A 273 5.32 -10.36 7.82
C SER A 273 6.20 -9.13 8.05
N ILE A 274 6.77 -9.01 9.25
CA ILE A 274 7.70 -7.92 9.61
C ILE A 274 9.01 -8.55 10.02
N SER A 275 10.08 -8.23 9.31
CA SER A 275 11.45 -8.60 9.68
C SER A 275 12.21 -7.36 10.15
N GLN A 276 13.38 -7.56 10.75
CA GLN A 276 14.25 -6.46 11.17
C GLN A 276 15.62 -6.61 10.50
N ASP A 277 16.11 -5.52 9.91
CA ASP A 277 17.48 -5.37 9.42
C ASP A 277 18.12 -4.15 10.07
N LYS A 278 19.04 -4.38 11.01
CA LYS A 278 19.63 -3.34 11.87
C LYS A 278 18.52 -2.55 12.58
N ASP A 279 18.39 -1.26 12.28
CA ASP A 279 17.38 -0.37 12.87
C ASP A 279 16.07 -0.31 12.05
N TRP A 280 16.03 -0.97 10.88
CA TRP A 280 14.89 -0.93 9.98
C TRP A 280 13.98 -2.13 10.22
N LEU A 281 12.71 -1.84 10.51
CA LEU A 281 11.63 -2.79 10.34
C LEU A 281 11.27 -2.87 8.86
N ILE A 282 11.34 -4.07 8.29
CA ILE A 282 11.03 -4.34 6.89
C ILE A 282 9.66 -5.00 6.83
N PHE A 283 8.74 -4.38 6.10
CA PHE A 283 7.40 -4.89 5.89
C PHE A 283 7.40 -5.76 4.65
N GLU A 284 7.59 -7.07 4.86
CA GLU A 284 7.79 -8.05 3.79
C GLU A 284 6.61 -8.06 2.81
N SER A 285 6.90 -8.34 1.54
CA SER A 285 6.01 -8.17 0.36
C SER A 285 5.62 -6.73 0.03
N THR A 286 6.32 -5.74 0.57
CA THR A 286 6.14 -4.32 0.25
C THR A 286 7.49 -3.61 0.16
N ASP A 287 7.51 -2.40 -0.41
CA ASP A 287 8.70 -1.53 -0.42
C ASP A 287 8.84 -0.70 0.87
N LEU A 288 7.96 -0.90 1.87
CA LEU A 288 7.94 -0.13 3.09
C LEU A 288 9.00 -0.62 4.09
N ARG A 289 9.79 0.33 4.59
CA ARG A 289 10.71 0.16 5.71
C ARG A 289 10.47 1.27 6.72
N ILE A 290 10.51 0.95 8.01
CA ILE A 290 10.38 1.93 9.08
C ILE A 290 11.55 1.80 10.03
N LYS A 291 12.33 2.86 10.17
CA LYS A 291 13.37 2.98 11.18
C LYS A 291 12.84 3.78 12.36
N ARG A 292 13.21 3.37 13.57
CA ARG A 292 12.95 4.17 14.77
C ARG A 292 14.02 5.22 15.01
N GLU A 293 13.59 6.40 15.40
CA GLU A 293 14.47 7.51 15.79
C GLU A 293 14.03 8.04 17.16
N GLY A 294 14.49 7.37 18.22
CA GLY A 294 14.05 7.66 19.59
C GLY A 294 12.65 7.09 19.89
N SER A 295 11.95 7.70 20.87
CA SER A 295 10.64 7.24 21.38
C SER A 295 9.43 7.96 20.78
N ALA A 296 9.66 9.07 20.09
CA ALA A 296 8.62 9.95 19.56
C ALA A 296 8.81 10.27 18.07
N SER A 297 9.74 9.60 17.38
CA SER A 297 9.93 9.76 15.94
C SER A 297 10.24 8.43 15.24
N ILE A 298 9.78 8.33 14.01
CA ILE A 298 10.08 7.25 13.06
C ILE A 298 10.45 7.85 11.71
N LEU A 299 11.30 7.15 10.97
CA LEU A 299 11.61 7.43 9.58
C LEU A 299 11.00 6.31 8.74
N ALA A 300 10.02 6.63 7.89
CA ALA A 300 9.42 5.68 6.97
C ALA A 300 9.98 5.90 5.56
N ALA A 301 10.28 4.82 4.85
CA ALA A 301 10.74 4.83 3.46
C ALA A 301 9.95 3.81 2.64
N TRP A 302 9.55 4.17 1.43
CA TRP A 302 8.67 3.38 0.54
C TRP A 302 9.16 3.35 -0.91
N GLY A 303 10.47 3.47 -1.13
CA GLY A 303 11.08 3.30 -2.45
C GLY A 303 12.39 2.51 -2.41
N PRO A 304 13.05 2.35 -3.57
CA PRO A 304 14.13 1.35 -3.75
C PRO A 304 15.35 1.60 -2.87
N SER A 305 15.61 2.87 -2.52
CA SER A 305 16.66 3.31 -1.62
C SER A 305 16.13 4.37 -0.66
N VAL A 306 16.66 4.37 0.56
CA VAL A 306 16.55 5.50 1.48
C VAL A 306 17.53 6.56 0.97
N GLY A 307 17.11 7.81 0.83
CA GLY A 307 18.01 8.90 0.46
C GLY A 307 19.22 8.96 1.40
N ALA A 308 20.39 9.34 0.87
CA ALA A 308 21.60 9.46 1.68
C ALA A 308 21.53 10.64 2.67
N GLU A 309 20.66 11.61 2.41
CA GLU A 309 20.41 12.78 3.24
C GLU A 309 19.10 12.58 4.03
N LEU A 310 19.13 12.92 5.32
CA LEU A 310 17.92 12.94 6.14
C LEU A 310 16.97 14.03 5.60
N PRO A 311 15.65 13.80 5.58
CA PRO A 311 14.70 14.80 5.10
C PRO A 311 14.83 16.06 5.97
N ASP A 312 14.81 17.22 5.32
CA ASP A 312 14.72 18.51 6.02
C ASP A 312 13.34 18.58 6.68
N ASP A 313 13.32 18.63 8.01
CA ASP A 313 12.08 18.63 8.80
C ASP A 313 11.23 19.90 8.54
N MET A 314 11.84 20.98 8.00
CA MET A 314 11.18 22.25 7.70
C MET A 314 10.55 22.31 6.30
N ALA A 315 11.18 21.71 5.29
CA ALA A 315 10.79 21.90 3.88
C ALA A 315 9.53 21.11 3.47
N GLY A 316 8.98 20.30 4.38
CA GLY A 316 7.83 19.46 4.09
C GLY A 316 8.12 18.41 3.01
N TRP A 317 7.13 17.58 2.80
CA TRP A 317 7.14 16.55 1.77
C TRP A 317 7.27 17.17 0.36
N ARG A 318 8.23 16.70 -0.44
CA ARG A 318 8.34 17.06 -1.86
C ARG A 318 7.72 15.99 -2.74
N SER A 319 7.07 16.42 -3.83
CA SER A 319 6.50 15.52 -4.83
C SER A 319 7.62 14.73 -5.53
N GLY A 320 7.82 13.49 -5.10
CA GLY A 320 8.92 12.63 -5.54
C GLY A 320 9.63 11.92 -4.38
N ASP A 321 9.46 12.43 -3.15
CA ASP A 321 10.06 11.82 -1.97
C ASP A 321 9.49 10.43 -1.72
N ASN A 322 10.40 9.49 -1.49
CA ASN A 322 10.11 8.11 -1.16
C ASN A 322 10.47 7.78 0.30
N PHE A 323 10.70 8.79 1.13
CA PHE A 323 10.88 8.66 2.58
C PHE A 323 10.41 9.92 3.31
N MET A 324 10.09 9.79 4.58
CA MET A 324 9.71 10.90 5.45
C MET A 324 9.80 10.56 6.93
N ARG A 325 10.15 11.57 7.73
CA ARG A 325 10.02 11.54 9.18
C ARG A 325 8.58 11.75 9.62
N PHE A 326 8.14 10.90 10.55
CA PHE A 326 6.90 11.07 11.30
C PHE A 326 7.20 11.14 12.79
N ILE A 327 6.33 11.81 13.52
CA ILE A 327 6.46 12.07 14.96
C ILE A 327 5.17 11.73 15.70
N ASP A 328 5.31 11.50 16.99
CA ASP A 328 4.21 11.44 17.94
C ASP A 328 3.93 12.86 18.47
N VAL A 329 2.85 13.46 17.97
CA VAL A 329 2.44 14.82 18.37
C VAL A 329 1.62 14.74 19.64
N LYS A 330 2.13 15.33 20.73
CA LYS A 330 1.46 15.35 22.04
C LYS A 330 0.37 16.41 22.16
N GLN A 331 0.46 17.49 21.39
CA GLN A 331 -0.54 18.57 21.39
C GLN A 331 -1.84 18.10 20.72
N ASP A 332 -2.97 18.71 21.09
CA ASP A 332 -4.26 18.38 20.49
C ASP A 332 -4.38 18.99 19.08
N ILE A 333 -4.14 18.16 18.06
CA ILE A 333 -4.27 18.51 16.64
C ILE A 333 -5.68 19.05 16.32
N ARG A 334 -6.74 18.56 16.97
CA ARG A 334 -8.11 19.05 16.73
C ARG A 334 -8.31 20.45 17.30
N GLU A 335 -7.65 20.77 18.39
CA GLU A 335 -7.69 22.11 18.96
C GLU A 335 -6.95 23.10 18.04
N ALA A 336 -5.77 22.73 17.56
CA ALA A 336 -5.00 23.54 16.61
C ALA A 336 -5.76 23.80 15.30
N ILE A 337 -6.39 22.77 14.72
CA ILE A 337 -7.25 22.92 13.53
C ILE A 337 -8.41 23.87 13.81
N ARG A 338 -9.13 23.70 14.93
CA ARG A 338 -10.26 24.57 15.29
C ARG A 338 -9.83 26.02 15.52
N ALA A 339 -8.67 26.23 16.14
CA ALA A 339 -8.12 27.57 16.36
C ALA A 339 -7.82 28.27 15.02
N GLU A 340 -7.20 27.56 14.08
CA GLU A 340 -6.91 28.08 12.76
C GLU A 340 -8.18 28.34 11.94
N GLU A 341 -9.16 27.42 11.94
CA GLU A 341 -10.47 27.64 11.30
C GLU A 341 -11.20 28.87 11.87
N ALA A 342 -11.12 29.09 13.19
CA ALA A 342 -11.69 30.26 13.85
C ALA A 342 -10.97 31.55 13.43
N ARG A 343 -9.64 31.52 13.27
CA ARG A 343 -8.83 32.65 12.81
C ARG A 343 -9.13 33.01 11.36
N GLN A 344 -9.23 32.02 10.45
CA GLN A 344 -9.64 32.25 9.06
C GLN A 344 -11.05 32.84 8.99
N SER A 345 -11.96 32.35 9.84
CA SER A 345 -13.33 32.88 9.94
C SER A 345 -13.37 34.31 10.45
N ALA A 346 -12.52 34.67 11.42
CA ALA A 346 -12.39 36.04 11.90
C ALA A 346 -11.85 36.97 10.80
N SER A 347 -10.77 36.57 10.14
CA SER A 347 -10.15 37.35 9.05
C SER A 347 -11.12 37.59 7.88
N SER A 348 -11.94 36.58 7.53
CA SER A 348 -13.02 36.74 6.55
C SER A 348 -14.06 37.76 7.01
N ARG A 349 -14.55 37.66 8.26
CA ARG A 349 -15.49 38.66 8.81
C ARG A 349 -14.91 40.06 8.82
N ASP A 350 -13.64 40.22 9.18
CA ASP A 350 -12.97 41.52 9.23
C ASP A 350 -12.89 42.15 7.82
N PHE A 351 -12.58 41.34 6.79
CA PHE A 351 -12.61 41.79 5.40
C PHE A 351 -14.00 42.32 4.99
N PHE A 352 -15.05 41.50 5.20
CA PHE A 352 -16.43 41.85 4.79
C PHE A 352 -17.10 42.92 5.66
N SER A 353 -16.58 43.18 6.87
CA SER A 353 -17.11 44.20 7.78
C SER A 353 -16.30 45.50 7.81
N SER A 354 -15.23 45.61 7.02
CA SER A 354 -14.42 46.81 6.95
C SER A 354 -15.26 48.02 6.50
N SER A 355 -15.06 49.18 7.13
CA SER A 355 -15.86 50.39 6.85
C SER A 355 -15.76 50.87 5.41
N VAL A 356 -14.63 50.59 4.76
CA VAL A 356 -14.39 50.83 3.32
C VAL A 356 -15.35 50.01 2.46
N VAL A 357 -15.54 48.74 2.80
CA VAL A 357 -16.46 47.83 2.11
C VAL A 357 -17.92 48.21 2.33
N LEU A 358 -18.27 48.70 3.53
CA LEU A 358 -19.64 49.07 3.90
C LEU A 358 -20.19 50.31 3.17
N GLY A 359 -19.34 51.13 2.52
CA GLY A 359 -19.73 52.36 1.85
C GLY A 359 -20.31 52.15 0.43
N PRO A 360 -19.47 51.89 -0.60
CA PRO A 360 -19.92 51.83 -1.99
C PRO A 360 -20.53 50.47 -2.41
N GLY A 361 -20.21 49.37 -1.71
CA GLY A 361 -20.41 48.00 -2.19
C GLY A 361 -21.60 47.22 -1.61
N ARG A 362 -22.63 47.87 -1.04
CA ARG A 362 -23.71 47.16 -0.35
C ARG A 362 -24.76 46.60 -1.31
N GLU A 363 -24.52 45.40 -1.84
CA GLU A 363 -25.60 44.56 -2.38
C GLU A 363 -26.37 43.86 -1.23
N SER A 364 -27.66 43.58 -1.43
CA SER A 364 -28.57 42.99 -0.42
C SER A 364 -28.19 41.58 0.04
N THR A 365 -27.23 40.94 -0.65
CA THR A 365 -26.77 39.55 -0.42
C THR A 365 -25.50 39.45 0.41
N GLY A 366 -24.83 40.58 0.71
CA GLY A 366 -23.52 40.60 1.39
C GLY A 366 -22.34 40.19 0.49
N MET A 367 -22.58 39.94 -0.79
CA MET A 367 -21.54 39.73 -1.81
C MET A 367 -20.83 41.05 -2.12
N LEU A 368 -19.52 40.98 -2.34
CA LEU A 368 -18.73 42.10 -2.85
C LEU A 368 -18.34 41.83 -4.30
N ALA A 369 -18.67 42.77 -5.18
CA ALA A 369 -18.18 42.79 -6.55
C ALA A 369 -17.17 43.91 -6.71
N PHE A 370 -16.12 43.63 -7.48
CA PHE A 370 -15.14 44.60 -7.93
C PHE A 370 -14.92 44.39 -9.43
N SER A 371 -14.77 45.47 -10.20
CA SER A 371 -14.49 45.35 -11.63
C SER A 371 -13.51 46.39 -12.13
N SER A 372 -12.69 46.01 -13.09
CA SER A 372 -11.98 46.97 -13.93
C SER A 372 -11.80 46.43 -15.36
N PRO A 373 -11.63 47.31 -16.35
CA PRO A 373 -11.37 46.87 -17.73
C PRO A 373 -10.10 46.02 -17.86
N ALA A 374 -9.11 46.19 -16.97
CA ALA A 374 -7.82 45.51 -17.02
C ALA A 374 -7.77 44.21 -16.19
N ALA A 375 -8.63 44.07 -15.17
CA ALA A 375 -8.61 42.93 -14.26
C ALA A 375 -9.89 42.08 -14.28
N GLY A 376 -10.87 42.44 -15.12
CA GLY A 376 -12.16 41.75 -15.19
C GLY A 376 -13.03 42.05 -13.98
N ARG A 377 -13.91 41.12 -13.61
CA ARG A 377 -14.87 41.26 -12.50
C ARG A 377 -14.65 40.16 -11.47
N LEU A 378 -14.27 40.54 -10.24
CA LEU A 378 -14.09 39.64 -9.10
C LEU A 378 -15.27 39.78 -8.14
N GLU A 379 -15.92 38.66 -7.85
CA GLU A 379 -17.02 38.55 -6.89
C GLU A 379 -16.59 37.65 -5.73
N LEU A 380 -16.80 38.12 -4.50
CA LEU A 380 -16.45 37.44 -3.26
C LEU A 380 -17.68 37.35 -2.36
N TRP A 381 -17.94 36.16 -1.81
CA TRP A 381 -19.07 35.94 -0.91
C TRP A 381 -18.60 35.63 0.52
N PRO A 382 -19.35 36.09 1.56
CA PRO A 382 -19.07 35.73 2.95
C PRO A 382 -19.11 34.23 3.24
N SER A 383 -19.77 33.45 2.38
CA SER A 383 -19.79 31.98 2.42
C SER A 383 -18.45 31.34 2.07
N GLY A 384 -17.44 32.11 1.64
CA GLY A 384 -16.14 31.59 1.24
C GLY A 384 -16.08 31.13 -0.22
N MET A 385 -16.97 31.66 -1.07
CA MET A 385 -16.97 31.42 -2.51
C MET A 385 -16.42 32.63 -3.27
N TYR A 386 -15.90 32.40 -4.48
CA TYR A 386 -15.53 33.45 -5.41
C TYR A 386 -15.94 33.12 -6.85
N ALA A 387 -16.01 34.17 -7.67
CA ALA A 387 -16.14 34.09 -9.11
C ALA A 387 -15.29 35.21 -9.73
N TRP A 388 -14.51 34.90 -10.75
CA TRP A 388 -13.69 35.88 -11.46
C TRP A 388 -13.92 35.77 -12.96
N LYS A 389 -14.53 36.80 -13.53
CA LYS A 389 -14.95 36.88 -14.93
C LYS A 389 -14.05 37.82 -15.72
N ASP A 390 -13.97 37.61 -17.03
CA ASP A 390 -13.35 38.52 -17.99
C ASP A 390 -11.88 38.85 -17.68
N THR A 391 -11.13 37.82 -17.25
CA THR A 391 -9.71 37.93 -16.81
C THR A 391 -8.70 38.02 -17.96
N VAL A 392 -9.16 38.10 -19.21
CA VAL A 392 -8.35 38.01 -20.45
C VAL A 392 -7.25 39.08 -20.58
N PHE A 393 -7.35 40.18 -19.82
CA PHE A 393 -6.36 41.26 -19.83
C PHE A 393 -5.32 41.14 -18.70
N LEU A 394 -5.50 40.22 -17.77
CA LEU A 394 -4.50 39.92 -16.77
C LEU A 394 -3.38 39.06 -17.37
N PRO A 395 -2.14 39.16 -16.87
CA PRO A 395 -1.08 38.28 -17.30
C PRO A 395 -1.45 36.81 -17.05
N ALA A 396 -1.09 35.92 -17.98
CA ALA A 396 -1.37 34.50 -17.87
C ALA A 396 -0.78 33.91 -16.58
N GLY A 397 -1.64 33.30 -15.76
CA GLY A 397 -1.29 32.79 -14.42
C GLY A 397 -1.44 33.80 -13.29
N PHE A 398 -1.89 35.04 -13.55
CA PHE A 398 -2.33 35.95 -12.50
C PHE A 398 -3.55 35.36 -11.79
N PRO A 399 -4.70 35.13 -12.45
CA PRO A 399 -5.77 34.34 -11.84
C PRO A 399 -5.39 32.85 -11.76
N PRO A 400 -6.10 32.02 -10.95
CA PRO A 400 -5.74 30.61 -10.77
C PRO A 400 -5.74 29.75 -12.04
N SER A 401 -6.61 30.03 -13.02
CA SER A 401 -6.65 29.29 -14.29
C SER A 401 -5.64 29.79 -15.31
N ALA A 402 -4.99 28.84 -15.98
CA ALA A 402 -4.15 29.09 -17.15
C ALA A 402 -4.91 28.92 -18.48
N ASP A 403 -6.18 28.51 -18.42
CA ASP A 403 -7.03 28.29 -19.59
C ASP A 403 -7.85 29.55 -19.93
N ASP A 404 -7.35 30.32 -20.89
CA ASP A 404 -8.01 31.51 -21.45
C ASP A 404 -9.35 31.18 -22.15
N SER A 405 -9.67 29.89 -22.39
CA SER A 405 -10.95 29.48 -22.98
C SER A 405 -12.11 29.45 -22.00
N ARG A 406 -11.85 29.59 -20.69
CA ARG A 406 -12.86 29.70 -19.63
C ARG A 406 -12.95 31.15 -19.13
N PRO A 407 -13.91 31.94 -19.63
CA PRO A 407 -14.01 33.36 -19.28
C PRO A 407 -14.42 33.60 -17.82
N GLU A 408 -14.92 32.57 -17.13
CA GLU A 408 -15.35 32.63 -15.73
C GLU A 408 -14.66 31.53 -14.91
N GLN A 409 -13.98 31.95 -13.85
CA GLN A 409 -13.38 31.09 -12.85
C GLN A 409 -14.24 31.10 -11.60
N LYS A 410 -14.44 29.95 -10.97
CA LYS A 410 -15.19 29.82 -9.71
C LYS A 410 -14.43 28.94 -8.76
N GLY A 411 -14.70 29.13 -7.48
CA GLY A 411 -14.29 28.20 -6.45
C GLY A 411 -14.36 28.80 -5.07
N ARG A 412 -13.43 28.40 -4.21
CA ARG A 412 -13.40 28.82 -2.81
C ARG A 412 -12.36 29.90 -2.57
N VAL A 413 -12.66 30.82 -1.67
CA VAL A 413 -11.71 31.80 -1.13
C VAL A 413 -11.51 31.55 0.36
N SER A 414 -10.26 31.61 0.81
CA SER A 414 -9.91 31.58 2.24
C SER A 414 -9.09 32.80 2.62
N PHE A 415 -9.54 33.53 3.65
CA PHE A 415 -8.84 34.69 4.22
C PHE A 415 -7.84 34.27 5.32
N GLY A 416 -7.15 33.15 5.10
CA GLY A 416 -6.20 32.57 6.04
C GLY A 416 -4.74 32.89 5.77
N LEU A 417 -4.41 33.58 4.68
CA LEU A 417 -3.02 33.77 4.30
C LEU A 417 -2.30 34.71 5.28
N ARG A 418 -1.28 34.19 5.97
CA ARG A 418 -0.43 34.99 6.88
C ARG A 418 0.67 35.68 6.07
N LEU A 419 0.70 37.01 6.12
CA LEU A 419 1.74 37.81 5.46
C LEU A 419 2.92 38.08 6.40
N SER A 420 4.12 38.23 5.84
CA SER A 420 5.28 38.69 6.60
C SER A 420 5.10 40.12 7.13
N GLU A 421 5.84 40.49 8.17
CA GLU A 421 5.83 41.87 8.69
C GLU A 421 6.20 42.91 7.63
N GLY A 422 7.02 42.53 6.64
CA GLY A 422 7.37 43.40 5.52
C GLY A 422 6.16 43.73 4.66
N LEU A 423 5.38 42.70 4.29
CA LEU A 423 4.17 42.89 3.49
C LEU A 423 3.05 43.59 4.30
N LEU A 424 2.91 43.32 5.59
CA LEU A 424 1.89 43.96 6.44
C LEU A 424 2.06 45.47 6.58
N LYS A 425 3.22 46.05 6.23
CA LYS A 425 3.42 47.50 6.20
C LYS A 425 2.67 48.18 5.04
N GLU A 426 2.44 47.45 3.96
CA GLU A 426 1.85 47.98 2.72
C GLU A 426 0.50 47.33 2.37
N TRP A 427 0.23 46.14 2.92
CA TRP A 427 -0.93 45.31 2.62
C TRP A 427 -1.75 45.05 3.87
N GLN A 428 -3.08 45.09 3.73
CA GLN A 428 -4.00 44.92 4.87
C GLN A 428 -4.19 43.46 5.27
N GLY A 429 -4.05 42.54 4.31
CA GLY A 429 -4.17 41.12 4.55
C GLY A 429 -3.93 40.32 3.28
N GLY A 430 -4.13 39.00 3.36
CA GLY A 430 -4.05 38.11 2.21
C GLY A 430 -5.20 37.12 2.16
N PHE A 431 -5.45 36.58 0.96
CA PHE A 431 -6.36 35.46 0.75
C PHE A 431 -5.83 34.51 -0.32
N THR A 432 -6.34 33.29 -0.28
CA THR A 432 -6.04 32.24 -1.25
C THR A 432 -7.29 31.89 -2.04
N LEU A 433 -7.17 31.78 -3.36
CA LEU A 433 -8.22 31.28 -4.26
C LEU A 433 -7.96 29.84 -4.65
N TYR A 434 -8.96 28.99 -4.46
CA TYR A 434 -8.99 27.57 -4.79
C TYR A 434 -9.96 27.34 -5.94
N PRO A 435 -9.47 27.13 -7.17
CA PRO A 435 -10.35 26.98 -8.33
C PRO A 435 -11.04 25.61 -8.36
N ASP A 436 -12.32 25.59 -8.75
CA ASP A 436 -13.10 24.34 -8.91
C ASP A 436 -12.56 23.46 -10.07
N SER A 437 -11.77 24.04 -10.96
CA SER A 437 -11.12 23.33 -12.08
C SER A 437 -10.08 22.30 -11.61
N GLY A 438 -9.64 22.35 -10.35
CA GLY A 438 -8.58 21.49 -9.81
C GLY A 438 -7.16 21.97 -10.15
N GLU A 439 -7.02 23.17 -10.69
CA GLU A 439 -5.73 23.85 -10.87
C GLU A 439 -5.14 24.29 -9.51
N MET A 440 -3.87 24.72 -9.54
CA MET A 440 -3.16 25.09 -8.32
C MET A 440 -3.78 26.34 -7.67
N ARG A 441 -3.86 26.33 -6.33
CA ARG A 441 -4.29 27.50 -5.55
C ARG A 441 -3.41 28.71 -5.88
N SER A 442 -3.96 29.91 -5.76
CA SER A 442 -3.21 31.17 -5.92
C SER A 442 -3.39 32.08 -4.73
N ASP A 443 -2.28 32.63 -4.26
CA ASP A 443 -2.19 33.48 -3.08
C ASP A 443 -2.08 34.96 -3.47
N TYR A 444 -2.80 35.82 -2.75
CA TYR A 444 -2.85 37.26 -3.02
C TYR A 444 -2.72 38.06 -1.73
N ALA A 445 -1.94 39.14 -1.77
CA ALA A 445 -2.05 40.22 -0.80
C ALA A 445 -3.05 41.24 -1.33
N TYR A 446 -3.82 41.83 -0.42
CA TYR A 446 -4.82 42.83 -0.76
C TYR A 446 -4.71 44.08 0.10
N ARG A 447 -5.15 45.19 -0.49
CA ARG A 447 -5.40 46.45 0.20
C ARG A 447 -6.73 47.01 -0.29
N LEU A 448 -7.61 47.34 0.65
CA LEU A 448 -8.88 48.00 0.38
C LEU A 448 -8.71 49.51 0.54
N ASP A 449 -9.02 50.22 -0.53
CA ASP A 449 -9.18 51.67 -0.59
C ASP A 449 -10.67 52.03 -0.73
N PRO A 450 -11.09 53.27 -0.41
CA PRO A 450 -12.51 53.68 -0.41
C PRO A 450 -13.31 53.28 -1.65
N ASP A 451 -12.67 53.23 -2.81
CA ASP A 451 -13.28 52.99 -4.12
C ASP A 451 -12.72 51.75 -4.85
N LYS A 452 -11.73 51.05 -4.30
CA LYS A 452 -11.03 49.97 -5.01
C LYS A 452 -10.39 48.91 -4.11
N LEU A 453 -10.30 47.71 -4.66
CA LEU A 453 -9.49 46.60 -4.20
C LEU A 453 -8.20 46.55 -5.02
N VAL A 454 -7.06 46.61 -4.34
CA VAL A 454 -5.74 46.45 -4.94
C VAL A 454 -5.22 45.07 -4.58
N LEU A 455 -4.80 44.29 -5.59
CA LEU A 455 -4.29 42.93 -5.45
C LEU A 455 -2.90 42.79 -6.05
N VAL A 456 -2.04 42.03 -5.38
CA VAL A 456 -0.80 41.50 -5.95
C VAL A 456 -0.73 40.01 -5.70
N LYS A 457 -0.15 39.28 -6.65
CA LYS A 457 0.10 37.85 -6.49
C LYS A 457 1.30 37.63 -5.58
N ILE A 458 1.22 36.66 -4.68
CA ILE A 458 2.30 36.27 -3.78
C ILE A 458 2.91 34.96 -4.27
N LEU A 459 4.22 34.82 -4.13
CA LEU A 459 4.88 33.52 -4.25
C LEU A 459 4.32 32.53 -3.21
N PRO A 460 4.05 31.27 -3.59
CA PRO A 460 3.57 30.28 -2.64
C PRO A 460 4.52 30.15 -1.45
N ALA A 461 4.00 30.31 -0.23
CA ALA A 461 4.78 30.03 0.97
C ALA A 461 4.96 28.51 1.12
N GLU A 462 6.10 28.09 1.66
CA GLU A 462 6.25 26.70 2.11
C GLU A 462 5.26 26.41 3.27
N PRO A 463 4.86 25.15 3.47
CA PRO A 463 3.92 24.78 4.52
C PRO A 463 4.35 25.31 5.89
N GLY A 464 3.51 26.12 6.52
CA GLY A 464 3.78 26.66 7.86
C GLY A 464 4.67 27.91 7.88
N LEU A 465 4.99 28.49 6.73
CA LEU A 465 5.68 29.77 6.64
C LEU A 465 4.72 30.92 6.31
N VAL A 466 5.15 32.15 6.64
CA VAL A 466 4.48 33.36 6.19
C VAL A 466 4.74 33.58 4.69
N ALA A 467 3.75 34.12 3.99
CA ALA A 467 3.92 34.68 2.66
C ALA A 467 4.79 35.95 2.74
N GLY A 468 6.00 35.86 2.19
CA GLY A 468 7.02 36.91 2.33
C GLY A 468 7.20 37.79 1.10
N GLU A 469 6.92 37.27 -0.10
CA GLU A 469 7.39 37.86 -1.36
C GLU A 469 6.27 38.01 -2.38
N ILE A 470 6.22 39.18 -3.02
CA ILE A 470 5.35 39.46 -4.15
C ILE A 470 5.95 38.85 -5.41
N ASP A 471 5.12 38.20 -6.21
CA ASP A 471 5.52 37.73 -7.53
C ASP A 471 5.49 38.89 -8.54
N ALA A 472 6.61 39.60 -8.63
CA ALA A 472 6.75 40.83 -9.43
C ALA A 472 6.47 40.65 -10.93
N ARG A 473 6.44 39.41 -11.44
CA ARG A 473 6.12 39.10 -12.84
C ARG A 473 4.69 39.51 -13.23
N PHE A 474 3.80 39.53 -12.23
CA PHE A 474 2.37 39.71 -12.42
C PHE A 474 1.88 41.15 -12.25
N GLY A 475 2.72 42.02 -11.68
CA GLY A 475 2.34 43.41 -11.39
C GLY A 475 1.18 43.49 -10.39
N THR A 476 0.41 44.59 -10.49
CA THR A 476 -0.69 44.91 -9.57
C THR A 476 -2.00 44.95 -10.33
N ALA A 477 -3.02 44.25 -9.83
CA ALA A 477 -4.38 44.37 -10.30
C ALA A 477 -5.15 45.37 -9.42
N ILE A 478 -5.86 46.30 -10.07
CA ILE A 478 -6.72 47.27 -9.40
C ILE A 478 -8.14 47.02 -9.90
N LEU A 479 -9.06 46.77 -8.97
CA LEU A 479 -10.48 46.56 -9.25
C LEU A 479 -11.30 47.57 -8.47
N GLU A 480 -12.20 48.29 -9.13
CA GLU A 480 -13.01 49.33 -8.51
C GLU A 480 -14.34 48.74 -8.03
N PHE A 481 -14.96 49.34 -7.02
CA PHE A 481 -16.36 49.03 -6.72
C PHE A 481 -17.22 49.41 -7.95
N PRO A 482 -18.26 48.61 -8.29
CA PRO A 482 -19.20 48.98 -9.33
C PRO A 482 -19.76 50.37 -9.06
N ALA A 483 -19.77 51.22 -10.08
CA ALA A 483 -20.50 52.49 -10.00
C ALA A 483 -21.97 52.20 -9.68
N GLN A 484 -22.51 52.85 -8.65
CA GLN A 484 -23.91 52.71 -8.22
C GLN A 484 -24.90 53.23 -9.26
#